data_AF-A0A835Z875-F1
#
_entry.id   AF-A0A835Z875-F1
#
_cell.length_a   1.000
_cell.length_b   1.000
_cell.length_c   1.000
_cell.angle_alpha   90.00
_cell.angle_beta   90.00
_cell.angle_gamma   90.00
#
_symmetry.space_group_name_H-M   'P 1'
#
loop_
_entity.id
_entity.type
_entity.pdbx_description
1 polymer ?
#
loop_
_entity_poly.entity_id
_entity_poly.type
_entity_poly.pdbx_seq_one_letter_code
_entity_poly.pdbx_strand_id
1 'polypeptide(L)'
;MAGSGKLEVQKSKKQEGGHDKKQQARPKRPRLDELPVATELRRQSSLSSTASSGLQENGLQDDGYVQEALHKQVIYQTEGKAQLSPALAKVYAFVKENFDVPPMFDKRHRYGPLSGTSAEERLVVAFLDGQLQPKQGRDSAAFARMCIECGEEGHRARDCPLGL
;
A
#
# COMPACT_ATOMS: atom_id res chain seq x y z
N MET A 1 -34.51 -61.22 7.90
CA MET A 1 -33.23 -61.91 7.71
C MET A 1 -32.19 -60.83 7.39
N ALA A 2 -31.43 -60.40 8.39
CA ALA A 2 -30.05 -60.84 8.67
C ALA A 2 -29.05 -60.20 7.69
N GLY A 3 -28.08 -59.44 8.22
CA GLY A 3 -26.98 -58.91 7.40
C GLY A 3 -26.22 -57.76 8.04
N SER A 4 -25.58 -58.00 9.19
CA SER A 4 -24.64 -57.09 9.84
C SER A 4 -23.36 -56.94 9.01
N GLY A 5 -22.96 -55.71 8.71
CA GLY A 5 -21.64 -55.39 8.12
C GLY A 5 -20.85 -54.50 9.06
N LYS A 6 -19.90 -55.08 9.80
CA LYS A 6 -18.82 -54.39 10.52
C LYS A 6 -17.65 -54.19 9.56
N LEU A 7 -17.04 -53.00 9.52
CA LEU A 7 -15.64 -52.76 9.12
C LEU A 7 -15.26 -51.37 9.65
N GLU A 8 -14.58 -51.24 10.79
CA GLU A 8 -13.16 -51.45 11.08
C GLU A 8 -12.42 -50.10 11.10
N VAL A 9 -12.19 -49.64 12.33
CA VAL A 9 -11.53 -48.39 12.71
C VAL A 9 -10.02 -48.55 12.48
N GLN A 10 -9.46 -47.82 11.52
CA GLN A 10 -8.01 -47.71 11.37
C GLN A 10 -7.47 -46.57 12.24
N LYS A 11 -6.61 -46.98 13.17
CA LYS A 11 -5.98 -46.16 14.23
C LYS A 11 -4.64 -45.65 13.69
N SER A 12 -4.61 -44.43 13.18
CA SER A 12 -3.37 -43.81 12.68
C SER A 12 -2.54 -43.25 13.84
N LYS A 13 -1.31 -43.75 13.93
CA LYS A 13 -0.31 -43.46 14.96
C LYS A 13 0.11 -41.99 14.97
N LYS A 14 0.11 -41.43 16.17
CA LYS A 14 0.74 -40.20 16.62
C LYS A 14 2.26 -40.29 16.42
N GLN A 15 2.86 -39.40 15.62
CA GLN A 15 4.31 -39.18 15.58
C GLN A 15 4.61 -37.83 16.25
N GLU A 16 5.24 -37.89 17.41
CA GLU A 16 5.73 -36.73 18.15
C GLU A 16 7.15 -36.42 17.65
N GLY A 17 7.26 -35.43 16.76
CA GLY A 17 8.54 -34.88 16.29
C GLY A 17 8.99 -33.76 17.21
N GLY A 18 9.85 -34.09 18.18
CA GLY A 18 10.55 -33.10 19.01
C GLY A 18 11.53 -32.28 18.17
N HIS A 19 11.25 -30.99 18.00
CA HIS A 19 12.20 -30.03 17.45
C HIS A 19 13.00 -29.40 18.59
N ASP A 20 14.26 -29.84 18.70
CA ASP A 20 15.30 -29.28 19.56
C ASP A 20 15.58 -27.83 19.14
N LYS A 21 15.08 -26.88 19.94
CA LYS A 21 15.37 -25.44 19.77
C LYS A 21 16.80 -25.16 20.26
N LYS A 22 17.78 -25.36 19.39
CA LYS A 22 19.12 -24.81 19.57
C LYS A 22 19.06 -23.28 19.48
N GLN A 23 19.03 -22.63 20.66
CA GLN A 23 19.13 -21.19 20.80
C GLN A 23 20.53 -20.75 20.37
N GLN A 24 20.66 -20.28 19.14
CA GLN A 24 21.89 -19.61 18.68
C GLN A 24 21.92 -18.22 19.32
N ALA A 25 22.96 -17.98 20.13
CA ALA A 25 23.19 -16.70 20.78
C ALA A 25 23.27 -15.57 19.73
N ARG A 26 22.45 -14.53 19.90
CA ARG A 26 22.55 -13.31 19.09
C ARG A 26 23.88 -12.61 19.38
N PRO A 27 24.67 -12.24 18.37
CA PRO A 27 25.82 -11.36 18.58
C PRO A 27 25.32 -10.00 19.10
N LYS A 28 25.91 -9.54 20.20
CA LYS A 28 25.61 -8.22 20.79
C LYS A 28 26.00 -7.16 19.76
N ARG A 29 25.03 -6.35 19.32
CA ARG A 29 25.30 -5.16 18.50
C ARG A 29 26.14 -4.19 19.34
N PRO A 30 27.24 -3.64 18.81
CA PRO A 30 27.97 -2.59 19.48
C PRO A 30 27.09 -1.35 19.63
N ARG A 31 27.29 -0.65 20.76
CA ARG A 31 26.53 0.52 21.19
C ARG A 31 26.86 1.71 20.27
N LEU A 32 25.87 2.50 19.88
CA LEU A 32 25.97 3.58 18.88
C LEU A 32 26.72 4.84 19.35
N ASP A 33 27.38 4.80 20.50
CA ASP A 33 27.94 5.99 21.18
C ASP A 33 29.39 6.31 20.77
N GLU A 34 29.97 5.60 19.80
CA GLU A 34 31.38 5.71 19.39
C GLU A 34 31.54 6.18 17.94
N LEU A 35 30.77 7.20 17.52
CA LEU A 35 31.00 7.89 16.25
C LEU A 35 31.57 9.29 16.53
N PRO A 36 32.79 9.62 16.06
CA PRO A 36 33.38 10.93 16.28
C PRO A 36 32.56 12.02 15.58
N VAL A 37 32.19 13.03 16.38
CA VAL A 37 31.47 14.24 15.96
C VAL A 37 32.33 15.01 14.94
N ALA A 38 31.97 14.90 13.65
CA ALA A 38 32.53 15.74 12.61
C ALA A 38 32.04 17.18 12.83
N THR A 39 32.94 17.98 13.37
CA THR A 39 32.77 19.41 13.65
C THR A 39 33.16 20.20 12.40
N GLU A 40 32.36 21.24 12.09
CA GLU A 40 32.70 22.40 11.25
C GLU A 40 32.99 22.17 9.76
N LEU A 41 32.03 22.58 8.90
CA LEU A 41 32.34 23.58 7.88
C LEU A 41 31.09 24.39 7.49
N ARG A 42 30.85 25.44 8.27
CA ARG A 42 30.04 26.59 7.88
C ARG A 42 30.71 27.29 6.70
N ARG A 43 30.19 27.13 5.49
CA ARG A 43 30.43 28.08 4.39
C ARG A 43 29.11 28.68 3.92
N GLN A 44 28.98 29.93 4.29
CA GLN A 44 28.01 30.90 3.81
C GLN A 44 28.06 30.93 2.28
N SER A 45 26.91 30.86 1.64
CA SER A 45 26.73 31.25 0.25
C SER A 45 25.40 31.98 0.15
N SER A 46 25.52 33.27 0.46
CA SER A 46 24.81 34.41 -0.11
C SER A 46 23.62 34.14 -1.03
N LEU A 47 22.51 34.74 -0.62
CA LEU A 47 21.32 35.09 -1.39
C LEU A 47 21.68 35.68 -2.77
N SER A 48 21.08 35.13 -3.82
CA SER A 48 20.81 35.86 -5.06
C SER A 48 19.40 35.53 -5.52
N SER A 49 18.47 36.37 -5.10
CA SER A 49 17.13 36.47 -5.66
C SER A 49 17.24 36.96 -7.09
N THR A 50 17.04 36.08 -8.06
CA THR A 50 16.65 36.47 -9.40
C THR A 50 15.42 35.67 -9.76
N ALA A 51 14.29 36.39 -9.85
CA ALA A 51 13.08 35.91 -10.47
C ALA A 51 13.42 35.25 -11.82
N SER A 52 13.04 34.00 -11.97
CA SER A 52 13.01 33.33 -13.25
C SER A 52 11.64 32.69 -13.35
N SER A 53 10.76 33.38 -14.07
CA SER A 53 9.70 32.74 -14.83
C SER A 53 10.37 31.65 -15.67
N GLY A 54 10.35 30.43 -15.17
CA GLY A 54 10.91 29.24 -15.79
C GLY A 54 9.76 28.28 -16.05
N LEU A 55 9.63 27.87 -17.31
CA LEU A 55 8.63 26.94 -17.82
C LEU A 55 8.43 25.75 -16.88
N GLN A 56 7.17 25.45 -16.52
CA GLN A 56 6.81 24.16 -15.97
C GLN A 56 6.90 23.12 -17.10
N GLU A 57 8.11 22.69 -17.39
CA GLU A 57 8.33 21.43 -18.08
C GLU A 57 7.79 20.34 -17.16
N ASN A 58 6.68 19.71 -17.57
CA ASN A 58 6.16 18.49 -16.98
C ASN A 58 7.19 17.38 -17.20
N GLY A 59 8.23 17.37 -16.37
CA GLY A 59 9.21 16.31 -16.30
C GLY A 59 8.50 15.03 -15.85
N LEU A 60 8.32 14.10 -16.79
CA LEU A 60 8.16 12.68 -16.48
C LEU A 60 9.43 12.25 -15.73
N GLN A 61 9.43 12.49 -14.42
CA GLN A 61 10.47 12.06 -13.50
C GLN A 61 10.49 10.54 -13.54
N ASP A 62 11.62 9.98 -13.98
CA ASP A 62 11.97 8.56 -14.03
C ASP A 62 11.27 7.77 -12.91
N ASP A 63 10.17 7.08 -13.24
CA ASP A 63 9.35 6.36 -12.25
C ASP A 63 9.93 4.97 -11.91
N GLY A 64 11.25 4.81 -12.05
CA GLY A 64 11.98 3.57 -11.81
C GLY A 64 11.49 2.39 -12.66
N TYR A 65 12.28 1.32 -12.69
CA TYR A 65 11.87 0.10 -13.37
C TYR A 65 10.85 -0.68 -12.52
N VAL A 66 9.63 -0.83 -13.03
CA VAL A 66 8.63 -1.75 -12.47
C VAL A 66 8.81 -3.13 -13.08
N GLN A 67 9.05 -4.13 -12.23
CA GLN A 67 9.18 -5.53 -12.61
C GLN A 67 7.82 -6.15 -12.93
N GLU A 68 7.20 -5.76 -14.04
CA GLU A 68 5.87 -6.23 -14.48
C GLU A 68 5.79 -7.76 -14.60
N ALA A 69 6.93 -8.43 -14.83
CA ALA A 69 7.04 -9.88 -14.89
C ALA A 69 6.54 -10.58 -13.60
N LEU A 70 6.63 -9.91 -12.45
CA LEU A 70 6.17 -10.45 -11.17
C LEU A 70 4.66 -10.35 -10.99
N HIS A 71 3.94 -9.53 -11.78
CA HIS A 71 2.48 -9.35 -11.66
C HIS A 71 1.71 -10.67 -11.79
N LYS A 72 2.22 -11.59 -12.63
CA LYS A 72 1.65 -12.95 -12.79
C LYS A 72 1.89 -13.83 -11.56
N GLN A 73 3.02 -13.65 -10.88
CA GLN A 73 3.39 -14.43 -9.70
C GLN A 73 2.66 -13.94 -8.45
N VAL A 74 2.34 -12.64 -8.39
CA VAL A 74 1.63 -12.02 -7.24
C VAL A 74 0.12 -11.85 -7.45
N ILE A 75 -0.44 -12.39 -8.54
CA ILE A 75 -1.89 -12.38 -8.83
C ILE A 75 -2.45 -10.94 -8.87
N TYR A 76 -1.71 -10.01 -9.45
CA TYR A 76 -2.17 -8.62 -9.59
C TYR A 76 -3.29 -8.51 -10.63
N GLN A 77 -4.35 -7.77 -10.30
CA GLN A 77 -5.50 -7.55 -11.19
C GLN A 77 -5.46 -6.13 -11.75
N THR A 78 -5.36 -6.02 -13.08
CA THR A 78 -5.44 -4.73 -13.79
C THR A 78 -6.86 -4.15 -13.71
N GLU A 79 -7.00 -2.86 -14.02
CA GLU A 79 -8.29 -2.14 -13.97
C GLU A 79 -9.42 -2.94 -14.64
N GLY A 80 -10.57 -3.00 -13.95
CA GLY A 80 -11.79 -3.66 -14.37
C GLY A 80 -11.85 -5.17 -14.15
N LYS A 81 -10.78 -5.81 -13.66
CA LYS A 81 -10.75 -7.27 -13.47
C LYS A 81 -11.12 -7.71 -12.05
N ALA A 82 -10.93 -6.86 -11.05
CA ALA A 82 -11.21 -7.20 -9.67
C ALA A 82 -12.68 -7.02 -9.31
N GLN A 83 -13.19 -7.95 -8.50
CA GLN A 83 -14.50 -7.83 -7.87
C GLN A 83 -14.36 -7.01 -6.59
N LEU A 84 -14.77 -5.74 -6.65
CA LEU A 84 -14.69 -4.80 -5.54
C LEU A 84 -15.90 -4.95 -4.62
N SER A 85 -15.70 -4.73 -3.32
CA SER A 85 -16.83 -4.58 -2.40
C SER A 85 -17.66 -3.35 -2.78
N PRO A 86 -18.96 -3.30 -2.49
CA PRO A 86 -19.80 -2.15 -2.82
C PRO A 86 -19.29 -0.85 -2.22
N ALA A 87 -18.76 -0.89 -1.00
CA ALA A 87 -18.14 0.26 -0.35
C ALA A 87 -16.90 0.74 -1.10
N LEU A 88 -15.97 -0.18 -1.41
CA LEU A 88 -14.74 0.14 -2.10
C LEU A 88 -14.99 0.65 -3.52
N ALA A 89 -15.98 0.12 -4.22
CA ALA A 89 -16.40 0.60 -5.53
C ALA A 89 -16.89 2.06 -5.50
N LYS A 90 -17.65 2.46 -4.46
CA LYS A 90 -18.02 3.87 -4.26
C LYS A 90 -16.78 4.72 -4.04
N VAL A 91 -15.83 4.25 -3.22
CA VAL A 91 -14.61 4.99 -2.96
C VAL A 91 -13.79 5.20 -4.23
N TYR A 92 -13.60 4.13 -4.99
CA TYR A 92 -12.92 4.15 -6.26
C TYR A 92 -13.56 5.12 -7.27
N ALA A 93 -14.88 5.06 -7.43
CA ALA A 93 -15.61 5.95 -8.33
C ALA A 93 -15.41 7.43 -7.95
N PHE A 94 -15.54 7.74 -6.67
CA PHE A 94 -15.31 9.08 -6.14
C PHE A 94 -13.88 9.58 -6.40
N VAL A 95 -12.87 8.73 -6.20
CA VAL A 95 -11.47 9.13 -6.45
C VAL A 95 -11.28 9.50 -7.93
N LYS A 96 -11.77 8.67 -8.87
CA LYS A 96 -11.68 8.97 -10.30
C LYS A 96 -12.40 10.25 -10.72
N GLU A 97 -13.54 10.54 -10.09
CA GLU A 97 -14.30 11.74 -10.38
C GLU A 97 -13.60 13.00 -9.87
N ASN A 98 -12.97 12.93 -8.69
CA ASN A 98 -12.56 14.12 -7.94
C ASN A 98 -11.05 14.38 -7.94
N PHE A 99 -10.23 13.39 -8.27
CA PHE A 99 -8.77 13.48 -8.24
C PHE A 99 -8.14 13.30 -9.61
N ASP A 100 -6.98 13.92 -9.79
CA ASP A 100 -6.14 13.73 -10.96
C ASP A 100 -5.41 12.40 -10.84
N VAL A 101 -5.91 11.41 -11.58
CA VAL A 101 -5.32 10.06 -11.68
C VAL A 101 -4.46 10.00 -12.96
N PRO A 102 -3.13 9.87 -12.85
CA PRO A 102 -2.28 9.84 -14.02
C PRO A 102 -2.54 8.62 -14.92
N PRO A 103 -2.25 8.72 -16.23
CA PRO A 103 -2.29 7.55 -17.10
C PRO A 103 -1.26 6.51 -16.65
N MET A 104 -1.64 5.23 -16.74
CA MET A 104 -0.84 4.09 -16.29
C MET A 104 -0.42 4.21 -14.80
N PHE A 105 -1.33 4.72 -13.96
CA PHE A 105 -1.12 4.88 -12.53
C PHE A 105 -0.56 3.60 -11.87
N ASP A 106 -1.08 2.43 -12.25
CA ASP A 106 -0.65 1.13 -11.75
C ASP A 106 0.81 0.79 -12.11
N LYS A 107 1.35 1.39 -13.16
CA LYS A 107 2.73 1.13 -13.59
C LYS A 107 3.75 2.03 -12.90
N ARG A 108 3.32 2.95 -12.03
CA ARG A 108 4.22 3.86 -11.33
C ARG A 108 4.53 3.33 -9.94
N HIS A 109 5.81 3.24 -9.62
CA HIS A 109 6.31 2.80 -8.31
C HIS A 109 5.93 3.74 -7.15
N ARG A 110 5.56 5.00 -7.46
CA ARG A 110 5.24 6.05 -6.50
C ARG A 110 4.06 5.66 -5.62
N TYR A 111 3.11 4.91 -6.17
CA TYR A 111 1.85 4.52 -5.53
C TYR A 111 1.92 3.16 -4.85
N GLY A 112 3.07 2.84 -4.25
CA GLY A 112 3.29 1.64 -3.45
C GLY A 112 3.51 0.35 -4.25
N PRO A 113 3.80 -0.78 -3.55
CA PRO A 113 4.05 -2.07 -4.17
C PRO A 113 2.80 -2.64 -4.85
N LEU A 114 3.02 -3.46 -5.88
CA LEU A 114 1.98 -4.12 -6.70
C LEU A 114 1.42 -5.41 -6.07
N SER A 115 1.92 -5.82 -4.91
CA SER A 115 1.65 -7.15 -4.36
C SER A 115 0.31 -7.20 -3.62
N GLY A 116 -0.55 -8.13 -4.04
CA GLY A 116 -1.73 -8.56 -3.27
C GLY A 116 -2.98 -7.69 -3.41
N THR A 117 -2.99 -6.73 -4.33
CA THR A 117 -4.11 -5.80 -4.51
C THR A 117 -4.53 -5.68 -5.98
N SER A 118 -5.72 -5.16 -6.24
CA SER A 118 -6.12 -4.72 -7.58
C SER A 118 -5.66 -3.29 -7.91
N ALA A 119 -5.76 -2.88 -9.18
CA ALA A 119 -5.49 -1.50 -9.59
C ALA A 119 -6.36 -0.49 -8.84
N GLU A 120 -7.62 -0.84 -8.58
CA GLU A 120 -8.59 0.00 -7.88
C GLU A 120 -8.26 0.11 -6.39
N GLU A 121 -7.88 -1.00 -5.74
CA GLU A 121 -7.40 -0.97 -4.36
C GLU A 121 -6.16 -0.09 -4.21
N ARG A 122 -5.20 -0.17 -5.14
CA ARG A 122 -4.03 0.72 -5.13
C ARG A 122 -4.42 2.18 -5.28
N LEU A 123 -5.37 2.48 -6.15
CA LEU A 123 -5.85 3.85 -6.33
C LEU A 123 -6.49 4.39 -5.05
N VAL A 124 -7.30 3.57 -4.37
CA VAL A 124 -7.91 3.92 -3.09
C VAL A 124 -6.85 4.13 -2.01
N VAL A 125 -5.84 3.27 -1.91
CA VAL A 125 -4.73 3.42 -0.95
C VAL A 125 -3.96 4.71 -1.22
N ALA A 126 -3.60 5.00 -2.47
CA ALA A 126 -2.92 6.24 -2.83
C ALA A 126 -3.72 7.49 -2.47
N PHE A 127 -5.05 7.42 -2.62
CA PHE A 127 -5.96 8.47 -2.16
C PHE A 127 -5.92 8.63 -0.62
N LEU A 128 -6.03 7.53 0.14
CA LEU A 128 -5.99 7.58 1.60
C LEU A 128 -4.67 8.12 2.15
N ASP A 129 -3.56 7.82 1.46
CA ASP A 129 -2.22 8.33 1.79
C ASP A 129 -2.00 9.77 1.32
N GLY A 130 -2.97 10.40 0.64
CA GLY A 130 -2.86 11.77 0.14
C GLY A 130 -1.87 11.95 -1.01
N GLN A 131 -1.60 10.88 -1.76
CA GLN A 131 -0.65 10.88 -2.88
C GLN A 131 -1.25 11.40 -4.20
N LEU A 132 -2.57 11.64 -4.22
CA LEU A 132 -3.30 12.16 -5.37
C LEU A 132 -3.64 13.64 -5.18
N GLN A 133 -3.56 14.40 -6.28
CA GLN A 133 -3.96 15.80 -6.29
C GLN A 133 -5.46 15.92 -6.59
N PRO A 134 -6.21 16.77 -5.88
CA PRO A 134 -7.60 17.03 -6.25
C PRO A 134 -7.66 17.81 -7.56
N LYS A 135 -8.71 17.58 -8.34
CA LYS A 135 -9.01 18.42 -9.51
C LYS A 135 -9.27 19.87 -9.08
N GLN A 136 -8.99 20.84 -9.95
CA GLN A 136 -9.12 22.27 -9.61
C GLN A 136 -10.49 22.63 -9.03
N GLY A 137 -10.50 23.47 -7.99
CA GLY A 137 -11.72 23.95 -7.32
C GLY A 137 -12.29 23.02 -6.25
N ARG A 138 -11.51 22.05 -5.77
CA ARG A 138 -11.90 21.06 -4.76
C ARG A 138 -10.96 21.11 -3.55
N ASP A 139 -11.51 21.19 -2.34
CA ASP A 139 -10.73 21.25 -1.10
C ASP A 139 -10.22 19.87 -0.65
N SER A 140 -8.91 19.58 -0.79
CA SER A 140 -8.26 18.32 -0.34
C SER A 140 -8.69 17.85 1.07
N ALA A 141 -8.95 18.79 1.99
CA ALA A 141 -9.32 18.50 3.36
C ALA A 141 -10.72 17.85 3.52
N ALA A 142 -11.67 18.19 2.63
CA ALA A 142 -13.00 17.58 2.63
C ALA A 142 -12.93 16.11 2.17
N PHE A 143 -12.02 15.80 1.25
CA PHE A 143 -11.85 14.47 0.67
C PHE A 143 -11.13 13.48 1.60
N ALA A 144 -10.36 13.94 2.59
CA ALA A 144 -9.57 13.08 3.48
C ALA A 144 -10.40 12.25 4.51
N ARG A 145 -11.73 12.24 4.36
CA ARG A 145 -12.72 11.63 5.26
C ARG A 145 -13.71 10.77 4.49
N MET A 146 -13.22 9.84 3.69
CA MET A 146 -14.04 8.76 3.17
C MET A 146 -13.77 7.46 3.89
N CYS A 147 -14.85 6.76 4.17
CA CYS A 147 -14.82 5.47 4.82
C CYS A 147 -14.70 4.37 3.77
N ILE A 148 -13.68 3.52 3.90
CA ILE A 148 -13.50 2.36 3.02
C ILE A 148 -14.40 1.17 3.37
N GLU A 149 -15.02 1.16 4.56
CA GLU A 149 -15.89 0.07 5.01
C GLU A 149 -17.33 0.23 4.54
N CYS A 150 -17.86 1.47 4.56
CA CYS A 150 -19.22 1.77 4.10
C CYS A 150 -19.28 2.56 2.78
N GLY A 151 -18.17 3.20 2.38
CA GLY A 151 -18.08 4.00 1.16
C GLY A 151 -18.70 5.40 1.26
N GLU A 152 -19.02 5.87 2.47
CA GLU A 152 -19.60 7.20 2.70
C GLU A 152 -18.55 8.25 3.08
N GLU A 153 -18.87 9.51 2.82
CA GLU A 153 -18.06 10.67 3.18
C GLU A 153 -18.36 11.17 4.61
N GLY A 154 -17.46 11.97 5.17
CA GLY A 154 -17.60 12.62 6.47
C GLY A 154 -16.87 11.92 7.62
N HIS A 155 -16.48 10.65 7.45
CA HIS A 155 -15.76 9.88 8.48
C HIS A 155 -14.73 8.92 7.88
N ARG A 156 -13.84 8.37 8.71
CA ARG A 156 -12.88 7.31 8.34
C ARG A 156 -13.38 5.97 8.86
N ALA A 157 -12.81 4.86 8.38
CA ALA A 157 -13.16 3.50 8.82
C ALA A 157 -13.18 3.35 10.36
N ARG A 158 -12.16 3.89 11.05
CA ARG A 158 -12.08 3.87 12.52
C ARG A 158 -13.22 4.59 13.24
N ASP A 159 -13.86 5.54 12.55
CA ASP A 159 -14.98 6.34 13.05
C ASP A 159 -16.30 5.92 12.36
N CYS A 160 -16.33 4.74 11.74
CA CYS A 160 -17.51 4.28 11.00
C CYS A 160 -18.66 3.98 11.97
N PRO A 161 -19.85 4.59 11.77
CA PRO A 161 -20.99 4.35 12.66
C PRO A 161 -21.52 2.92 12.57
N LEU A 162 -21.14 2.16 11.53
CA LEU A 162 -21.52 0.76 11.37
C LEU A 162 -20.65 -0.20 12.20
N GLY A 163 -19.46 0.21 12.64
CA GLY A 163 -18.59 -0.54 13.55
C GLY A 163 -18.35 -2.01 13.17
N LEU A 164 -18.20 -2.30 11.88
CA LEU A 164 -18.02 -3.67 11.35
C LEU A 164 -16.60 -4.22 11.56
#